data_AF-F6T1U6-F1
#
_entry.id   AF-F6T1U6-F1
#
_cell.length_a   1.000
_cell.length_b   1.000
_cell.length_c   1.000
_cell.angle_alpha   90.00
_cell.angle_beta   90.00
_cell.angle_gamma   90.00
#
_symmetry.space_group_name_H-M   'P 1'
#
loop_
_entity.id
_entity.type
_entity.pdbx_description
1 polymer ?
#
loop_
_entity_poly.entity_id
_entity_poly.type
_entity_poly.pdbx_seq_one_letter_code
_entity_poly.pdbx_strand_id
1 'polypeptide(L)'
;MPVKVYADKIAGINYSLVAAPKIMTHGLFIPLKGQFFSLTNPSKHAFSPSVMKIPEDNHRMIYFAVSPYFFDSAKQVYQDAGIKSLKMTNEMVPKDSKFPLTTKVYGTLIPQVSKNFPNMKMQFILDMPSIPSIIITSKNNTSFMSSISTQAYAIFPNSSLAPLFRISLAPSELESLIYWQFPGVSTT
;
A
#
# COMPACT_ATOMS: atom_id res chain seq x y z
N MET A 1 16.42 -21.09 -9.05
CA MET A 1 15.37 -20.15 -8.58
C MET A 1 14.19 -20.19 -9.54
N PRO A 2 12.94 -20.11 -9.04
CA PRO A 2 11.77 -19.96 -9.91
C PRO A 2 11.84 -18.63 -10.66
N VAL A 3 11.64 -18.69 -11.97
CA VAL A 3 11.70 -17.54 -12.89
C VAL A 3 10.50 -16.60 -12.70
N LYS A 4 9.37 -17.15 -12.28
CA LYS A 4 8.16 -16.41 -11.92
C LYS A 4 7.66 -16.91 -10.58
N VAL A 5 7.26 -15.99 -9.72
CA VAL A 5 6.75 -16.27 -8.37
C VAL A 5 5.40 -15.60 -8.21
N TYR A 6 4.40 -16.30 -7.66
CA TYR A 6 3.10 -15.70 -7.35
C TYR A 6 3.21 -14.88 -6.07
N ALA A 7 2.80 -13.61 -6.14
CA ALA A 7 2.76 -12.74 -4.97
C ALA A 7 1.43 -12.92 -4.23
N ASP A 8 0.33 -12.93 -4.97
CA ASP A 8 -1.03 -13.14 -4.44
C ASP A 8 -1.98 -13.67 -5.55
N LYS A 9 -3.29 -13.50 -5.35
CA LYS A 9 -4.34 -13.95 -6.29
C LYS A 9 -4.48 -13.06 -7.53
N ILE A 10 -3.83 -11.90 -7.55
CA ILE A 10 -3.93 -10.87 -8.61
C ILE A 10 -2.65 -10.82 -9.42
N ALA A 11 -1.49 -10.90 -8.76
CA ALA A 11 -0.21 -10.62 -9.36
C ALA A 11 0.86 -11.68 -9.11
N GLY A 12 1.76 -11.84 -10.08
CA GLY A 12 3.03 -12.53 -9.94
C GLY A 12 4.21 -11.60 -10.26
N ILE A 13 5.42 -12.03 -9.90
CA ILE A 13 6.67 -11.31 -10.14
C ILE A 13 7.54 -12.15 -11.08
N ASN A 14 8.03 -11.52 -12.14
CA ASN A 14 8.95 -12.11 -13.10
C ASN A 14 10.40 -11.74 -12.74
N TYR A 15 11.20 -12.74 -12.42
CA TYR A 15 12.64 -12.67 -12.13
C TYR A 15 13.49 -13.36 -13.22
N SER A 16 13.01 -13.45 -14.46
CA SER A 16 13.85 -13.89 -15.58
C SER A 16 15.14 -13.06 -15.67
N LEU A 17 16.24 -13.71 -16.05
CA LEU A 17 17.45 -13.01 -16.45
C LEU A 17 17.16 -12.13 -17.67
N VAL A 18 17.59 -10.87 -17.62
CA VAL A 18 17.51 -9.97 -18.79
C VAL A 18 18.82 -9.93 -19.59
N ALA A 19 19.90 -10.44 -19.00
CA ALA A 19 21.18 -10.68 -19.64
C ALA A 19 21.93 -11.79 -18.88
N ALA A 20 23.02 -12.29 -19.45
CA ALA A 20 23.90 -13.22 -18.75
C ALA A 20 24.48 -12.55 -17.48
N PRO A 21 24.66 -13.31 -16.38
CA PRO A 21 25.37 -12.82 -15.20
C PRO A 21 26.76 -12.30 -15.57
N LYS A 22 27.16 -11.19 -14.97
CA LYS A 22 28.43 -10.51 -15.26
C LYS A 22 29.35 -10.59 -14.05
N ILE A 23 30.57 -11.05 -14.26
CA ILE A 23 31.63 -11.01 -13.25
C ILE A 23 32.12 -9.57 -13.13
N MET A 24 32.16 -9.06 -11.92
CA MET A 24 32.72 -7.75 -11.55
C MET A 24 33.95 -7.96 -10.67
N THR A 25 34.74 -6.90 -10.47
CA THR A 25 35.99 -6.94 -9.68
C THR A 25 35.81 -7.57 -8.29
N HIS A 26 34.64 -7.36 -7.67
CA HIS A 26 34.36 -7.81 -6.30
C HIS A 26 33.11 -8.67 -6.17
N GLY A 27 32.60 -9.26 -7.25
CA GLY A 27 31.43 -10.12 -7.15
C GLY A 27 30.78 -10.51 -8.47
N LEU A 28 29.56 -11.03 -8.36
CA LEU A 28 28.73 -11.45 -9.47
C LEU A 28 27.49 -10.56 -9.57
N PHE A 29 27.30 -9.91 -10.71
CA PHE A 29 26.11 -9.14 -11.01
C PHE A 29 25.11 -10.00 -11.78
N ILE A 30 23.90 -10.16 -11.23
CA ILE A 30 22.82 -10.97 -11.82
C ILE A 30 21.66 -10.04 -12.19
N PRO A 31 21.50 -9.64 -13.46
CA PRO A 31 20.43 -8.74 -13.86
C PRO A 31 19.10 -9.49 -14.00
N LEU A 32 18.18 -9.24 -13.06
CA LEU A 32 16.82 -9.80 -13.05
C LEU A 32 15.81 -8.80 -13.60
N LYS A 33 14.74 -9.30 -14.23
CA LYS A 33 13.68 -8.46 -14.79
C LYS A 33 12.93 -7.64 -13.74
N GLY A 34 12.61 -8.25 -12.60
CA GLY A 34 11.98 -7.58 -11.46
C GLY A 34 10.67 -6.87 -11.84
N GLN A 35 9.72 -7.59 -12.43
CA GLN A 35 8.51 -7.00 -12.99
C GLN A 35 7.26 -7.72 -12.50
N PHE A 36 6.28 -6.99 -11.98
CA PHE A 36 4.96 -7.52 -11.69
C PHE A 36 4.19 -7.78 -12.99
N PHE A 37 3.43 -8.87 -13.03
CA PHE A 37 2.49 -9.19 -14.09
C PHE A 37 1.17 -9.63 -13.49
N SER A 38 0.04 -9.29 -14.14
CA SER A 38 -1.26 -9.80 -13.72
C SER A 38 -1.44 -11.27 -14.10
N LEU A 39 -2.07 -12.04 -13.21
CA LEU A 39 -2.37 -13.46 -13.41
C LEU A 39 -3.55 -13.67 -14.36
N THR A 40 -4.42 -12.66 -14.53
CA THR A 40 -5.65 -12.75 -15.32
C THR A 40 -5.54 -12.06 -16.67
N ASN A 41 -4.81 -10.94 -16.73
CA ASN A 41 -4.63 -10.15 -17.95
C ASN A 41 -3.15 -9.87 -18.18
N PRO A 42 -2.54 -10.31 -19.28
CA PRO A 42 -1.17 -9.94 -19.63
C PRO A 42 -1.04 -8.40 -19.75
N SER A 43 -0.47 -7.76 -18.74
CA SER A 43 -0.27 -6.31 -18.72
C SER A 43 0.72 -5.88 -19.79
N LYS A 44 0.33 -4.93 -20.65
CA LYS A 44 1.28 -4.18 -21.49
C LYS A 44 1.86 -3.06 -20.64
N HIS A 45 3.11 -3.21 -20.23
CA HIS A 45 3.79 -2.17 -19.45
C HIS A 45 4.29 -1.07 -20.40
N ALA A 46 3.83 0.16 -20.18
CA ALA A 46 4.06 1.29 -21.08
C ALA A 46 5.38 2.05 -20.80
N PHE A 47 6.16 1.59 -19.82
CA PHE A 47 7.37 2.26 -19.35
C PHE A 47 8.56 1.30 -19.31
N SER A 48 9.75 1.88 -19.49
CA SER A 48 11.02 1.16 -19.45
C SER A 48 11.76 1.46 -18.15
N PRO A 49 12.51 0.49 -17.60
CA PRO A 49 13.30 0.73 -16.40
C PRO A 49 14.41 1.74 -16.66
N SER A 50 14.57 2.72 -15.74
CA SER A 50 15.71 3.63 -15.73
C SER A 50 16.98 2.90 -15.30
N VAL A 51 18.13 3.34 -15.82
CA VAL A 51 19.44 2.81 -15.40
C VAL A 51 19.67 3.14 -13.91
N MET A 52 19.86 2.10 -13.11
CA MET A 52 20.19 2.22 -11.70
C MET A 52 21.70 2.05 -11.51
N LYS A 53 22.34 3.02 -10.83
CA LYS A 53 23.72 2.86 -10.38
C LYS A 53 23.73 2.09 -9.08
N ILE A 54 24.44 0.98 -9.04
CA ILE A 54 24.64 0.19 -7.84
C ILE A 54 25.99 0.61 -7.27
N PRO A 55 26.05 1.12 -6.02
CA PRO A 55 27.32 1.43 -5.39
C PRO A 55 28.15 0.15 -5.22
N GLU A 56 29.45 0.24 -5.49
CA GLU A 56 30.37 -0.85 -5.17
C GLU A 56 30.54 -0.89 -3.64
N ASP A 57 30.06 -1.97 -3.03
CA ASP A 57 30.16 -2.23 -1.60
C ASP A 57 30.46 -3.72 -1.41
N ASN A 58 31.45 -4.01 -0.55
CA ASN A 58 31.97 -5.35 -0.29
C ASN A 58 31.79 -5.79 1.17
N HIS A 59 31.04 -5.04 1.97
CA HIS A 59 30.83 -5.38 3.39
C HIS A 59 29.81 -6.49 3.62
N ARG A 60 29.05 -6.91 2.59
CA ARG A 60 28.02 -7.96 2.68
C ARG A 60 28.16 -8.97 1.55
N MET A 61 27.68 -10.19 1.80
CA MET A 61 27.75 -11.28 0.82
C MET A 61 26.78 -11.10 -0.36
N ILE A 62 25.65 -10.43 -0.15
CA ILE A 62 24.59 -10.27 -1.15
C ILE A 62 23.98 -8.88 -1.03
N TYR A 63 23.77 -8.24 -2.19
CA TYR A 63 23.04 -6.98 -2.32
C TYR A 63 21.87 -7.17 -3.27
N PHE A 64 20.73 -6.58 -2.91
CA PHE A 64 19.56 -6.50 -3.78
C PHE A 64 19.35 -5.04 -4.18
N ALA A 65 19.46 -4.77 -5.48
CA ALA A 65 19.11 -3.48 -6.04
C ALA A 65 17.69 -3.58 -6.63
N VAL A 66 16.77 -2.77 -6.11
CA VAL A 66 15.39 -2.72 -6.59
C VAL A 66 15.14 -1.36 -7.22
N SER A 67 14.79 -1.35 -8.50
CA SER A 67 14.53 -0.12 -9.24
C SER A 67 13.11 0.41 -8.97
N PRO A 68 12.85 1.72 -9.14
CA PRO A 68 11.50 2.27 -9.08
C PRO A 68 10.51 1.56 -10.01
N TYR A 69 11.01 1.09 -11.16
CA TYR A 69 10.25 0.29 -12.13
C TYR A 69 9.57 -0.94 -11.54
N PHE A 70 10.19 -1.62 -10.58
CA PHE A 70 9.59 -2.75 -9.89
C PHE A 70 8.27 -2.34 -9.23
N PHE A 71 8.27 -1.22 -8.53
CA PHE A 71 7.09 -0.68 -7.85
C PHE A 71 6.06 -0.10 -8.82
N ASP A 72 6.50 0.57 -9.89
CA ASP A 72 5.60 1.10 -10.92
C ASP A 72 4.84 -0.02 -11.64
N SER A 73 5.52 -1.14 -11.93
CA SER A 73 4.88 -2.31 -12.52
C SER A 73 3.84 -2.95 -11.59
N ALA A 74 4.11 -2.99 -10.27
CA ALA A 74 3.16 -3.46 -9.27
C ALA A 74 1.93 -2.56 -9.24
N LYS A 75 2.17 -1.24 -9.14
CA LYS A 75 1.14 -0.21 -9.17
C LYS A 75 0.20 -0.42 -10.34
N GLN A 76 0.72 -0.55 -11.55
CA GLN A 76 -0.10 -0.77 -12.75
C GLN A 76 -0.94 -2.05 -12.65
N VAL A 77 -0.35 -3.17 -12.26
CA VAL A 77 -1.07 -4.46 -12.15
C VAL A 77 -2.26 -4.36 -11.20
N TYR A 78 -2.09 -3.76 -10.02
CA TYR A 78 -3.19 -3.59 -9.08
C TYR A 78 -4.22 -2.53 -9.51
N GLN A 79 -3.78 -1.49 -10.22
CA GLN A 79 -4.65 -0.47 -10.83
C GLN A 79 -5.57 -1.09 -11.90
N ASP A 80 -4.98 -1.90 -12.80
CA ASP A 80 -5.68 -2.59 -13.88
C ASP A 80 -6.64 -3.65 -13.35
N ALA A 81 -6.32 -4.26 -12.20
CA ALA A 81 -7.21 -5.15 -11.47
C ALA A 81 -8.38 -4.42 -10.76
N GLY A 82 -8.42 -3.08 -10.83
CA GLY A 82 -9.49 -2.28 -10.25
C GLY A 82 -9.41 -2.14 -8.73
N ILE A 83 -8.28 -2.49 -8.11
CA ILE A 83 -8.11 -2.36 -6.67
C ILE A 83 -7.93 -0.88 -6.31
N LYS A 84 -9.02 -0.27 -5.85
CA LYS A 84 -9.08 1.15 -5.45
C LYS A 84 -9.47 1.34 -3.99
N SER A 85 -10.02 0.30 -3.38
CA SER A 85 -10.40 0.31 -1.98
C SER A 85 -10.14 -1.02 -1.29
N LEU A 86 -9.85 -0.94 0.01
CA LEU A 86 -9.67 -2.06 0.90
C LEU A 86 -10.72 -1.99 2.00
N LYS A 87 -11.45 -3.09 2.20
CA LYS A 87 -12.39 -3.23 3.31
C LYS A 87 -11.71 -3.91 4.47
N MET A 88 -11.64 -3.24 5.62
CA MET A 88 -11.14 -3.79 6.87
C MET A 88 -12.30 -3.97 7.86
N THR A 89 -12.45 -5.17 8.38
CA THR A 89 -13.52 -5.54 9.32
C THR A 89 -12.93 -5.97 10.65
N ASN A 90 -13.73 -5.96 11.72
CA ASN A 90 -13.27 -6.35 13.05
C ASN A 90 -12.73 -7.80 13.08
N GLU A 91 -13.26 -8.69 12.24
CA GLU A 91 -12.84 -10.10 12.14
C GLU A 91 -11.43 -10.25 11.54
N MET A 92 -10.96 -9.26 10.79
CA MET A 92 -9.60 -9.23 10.23
C MET A 92 -8.55 -8.73 11.23
N VAL A 93 -8.98 -8.16 12.35
CA VAL A 93 -8.08 -7.70 13.41
C VAL A 93 -7.66 -8.90 14.27
N PRO A 94 -6.36 -9.05 14.57
CA PRO A 94 -5.89 -10.08 15.51
C PRO A 94 -6.63 -10.00 16.85
N LYS A 95 -6.99 -11.15 17.42
CA LYS A 95 -7.82 -11.22 18.64
C LYS A 95 -7.16 -10.60 19.87
N ASP A 96 -5.84 -10.54 19.87
CA ASP A 96 -4.96 -9.96 20.89
C ASP A 96 -4.69 -8.46 20.68
N SER A 97 -5.25 -7.86 19.61
CA SER A 97 -5.10 -6.42 19.35
C SER A 97 -5.75 -5.57 20.44
N LYS A 98 -5.03 -4.52 20.86
CA LYS A 98 -5.56 -3.48 21.75
C LYS A 98 -6.57 -2.54 21.06
N PHE A 99 -6.68 -2.63 19.74
CA PHE A 99 -7.53 -1.77 18.92
C PHE A 99 -8.49 -2.59 18.05
N PRO A 100 -9.42 -3.36 18.65
CA PRO A 100 -10.50 -3.98 17.89
C PRO A 100 -11.39 -2.89 17.29
N LEU A 101 -11.88 -3.11 16.08
CA LEU A 101 -12.77 -2.20 15.36
C LEU A 101 -14.18 -2.24 15.97
N THR A 102 -14.33 -1.57 17.11
CA THR A 102 -15.59 -1.46 17.86
C THR A 102 -15.84 -0.02 18.31
N THR A 103 -17.10 0.39 18.34
CA THR A 103 -17.49 1.73 18.79
C THR A 103 -17.18 1.95 20.27
N LYS A 104 -17.07 0.87 21.07
CA LYS A 104 -16.64 0.94 22.47
C LYS A 104 -15.18 1.42 22.59
N VAL A 105 -14.27 0.85 21.81
CA VAL A 105 -12.84 1.22 21.85
C VAL A 105 -12.62 2.58 21.20
N TYR A 106 -13.12 2.79 19.98
CA TYR A 106 -12.95 4.08 19.29
C TYR A 106 -13.73 5.23 19.94
N GLY A 107 -14.82 4.93 20.64
CA GLY A 107 -15.58 5.89 21.42
C GLY A 107 -14.85 6.45 22.64
N THR A 108 -13.74 5.82 23.07
CA THR A 108 -12.83 6.43 24.07
C THR A 108 -12.10 7.65 23.53
N LEU A 109 -11.83 7.67 22.22
CA LEU A 109 -11.19 8.79 21.52
C LEU A 109 -12.22 9.77 20.97
N ILE A 110 -13.36 9.27 20.47
CA ILE A 110 -14.44 10.07 19.87
C ILE A 110 -15.76 9.78 20.60
N PRO A 111 -16.07 10.48 21.71
CA PRO A 111 -17.23 10.16 22.57
C PRO A 111 -18.59 10.13 21.85
N GLN A 112 -18.74 10.88 20.76
CA GLN A 112 -19.98 10.86 19.98
C GLN A 112 -20.24 9.51 19.30
N VAL A 113 -19.18 8.74 18.97
CA VAL A 113 -19.30 7.41 18.36
C VAL A 113 -19.91 6.42 19.34
N SER A 114 -19.43 6.37 20.59
CA SER A 114 -19.99 5.47 21.61
C SER A 114 -21.38 5.90 22.07
N LYS A 115 -21.65 7.21 22.12
CA LYS A 115 -22.97 7.74 22.52
C LYS A 115 -24.06 7.40 21.50
N ASN A 116 -23.80 7.61 20.21
CA ASN A 116 -24.80 7.45 19.16
C ASN A 116 -24.87 6.01 18.62
N PHE A 117 -23.79 5.23 18.73
CA PHE A 117 -23.69 3.86 18.23
C PHE A 117 -23.12 2.91 19.30
N PRO A 118 -23.82 2.68 20.41
CA PRO A 118 -23.29 1.90 21.53
C PRO A 118 -23.09 0.42 21.18
N ASN A 119 -21.93 -0.14 21.55
CA ASN A 119 -21.59 -1.57 21.44
C ASN A 119 -21.72 -2.17 20.02
N MET A 120 -21.38 -1.40 18.99
CA MET A 120 -21.42 -1.86 17.60
C MET A 120 -20.04 -2.23 17.07
N LYS A 121 -20.01 -3.16 16.11
CA LYS A 121 -18.82 -3.43 15.30
C LYS A 121 -18.60 -2.28 14.32
N MET A 122 -17.35 -2.06 13.96
CA MET A 122 -16.95 -1.08 12.96
C MET A 122 -16.29 -1.76 11.77
N GLN A 123 -16.33 -1.06 10.64
CA GLN A 123 -15.49 -1.36 9.49
C GLN A 123 -14.88 -0.08 8.95
N PHE A 124 -13.70 -0.21 8.35
CA PHE A 124 -13.04 0.84 7.61
C PHE A 124 -13.05 0.50 6.12
N ILE A 125 -13.36 1.51 5.30
CA ILE A 125 -13.14 1.46 3.86
C ILE A 125 -11.97 2.39 3.59
N LEU A 126 -10.83 1.81 3.23
CA LEU A 126 -9.63 2.51 2.81
C LEU A 126 -9.73 2.75 1.31
N ASP A 127 -9.95 3.98 0.89
CA ASP A 127 -9.89 4.39 -0.51
C ASP A 127 -8.49 4.93 -0.82
N MET A 128 -7.93 4.47 -1.94
CA MET A 128 -6.64 4.92 -2.43
C MET A 128 -6.84 5.66 -3.75
N PRO A 129 -7.24 6.96 -3.71
CA PRO A 129 -7.58 7.75 -4.88
C PRO A 129 -6.42 7.87 -5.88
N SER A 130 -5.18 7.82 -5.40
CA SER A 130 -3.98 7.71 -6.22
C SER A 130 -3.09 6.58 -5.70
N ILE A 131 -2.67 5.67 -6.59
CA ILE A 131 -1.73 4.63 -6.18
C ILE A 131 -0.40 5.30 -5.80
N PRO A 132 0.20 4.93 -4.66
CA PRO A 132 1.48 5.45 -4.19
C PRO A 132 2.55 5.52 -5.26
N SER A 133 3.32 6.60 -5.20
CA SER A 133 4.62 6.69 -5.87
C SER A 133 5.71 6.47 -4.84
N ILE A 134 6.66 5.59 -5.14
CA ILE A 134 7.83 5.32 -4.31
C ILE A 134 9.00 6.11 -4.90
N ILE A 135 9.53 7.05 -4.13
CA ILE A 135 10.67 7.87 -4.52
C ILE A 135 11.87 7.40 -3.71
N ILE A 136 12.89 6.91 -4.41
CA ILE A 136 14.17 6.54 -3.81
C ILE A 136 15.12 7.72 -4.04
N THR A 137 15.51 8.39 -2.96
CA THR A 137 16.45 9.52 -3.02
C THR A 137 17.89 9.05 -2.84
N SER A 138 18.86 9.85 -3.31
CA SER A 138 20.29 9.50 -3.32
C SER A 138 20.93 9.29 -1.94
N LYS A 139 20.20 9.58 -0.85
CA LYS A 139 20.64 9.40 0.54
C LYS A 139 20.06 8.14 1.21
N ASN A 140 19.64 7.14 0.42
CA ASN A 140 18.97 5.91 0.88
C ASN A 140 17.63 6.14 1.60
N ASN A 141 17.06 7.33 1.52
CA ASN A 141 15.71 7.59 2.02
C ASN A 141 14.70 7.21 0.95
N THR A 142 13.77 6.33 1.32
CA THR A 142 12.63 5.94 0.49
C THR A 142 11.39 6.67 1.00
N SER A 143 10.83 7.54 0.16
CA SER A 143 9.59 8.25 0.46
C SER A 143 8.43 7.58 -0.26
N PHE A 144 7.32 7.39 0.46
CA PHE A 144 6.07 6.85 -0.07
C PHE A 144 5.07 7.99 -0.16
N MET A 145 4.73 8.40 -1.38
CA MET A 145 3.78 9.49 -1.62
C MET A 145 2.45 8.92 -2.11
N SER A 146 1.44 8.92 -1.24
CA SER A 146 0.06 8.56 -1.60
C SER A 146 -0.92 9.38 -0.80
N SER A 147 -2.03 9.74 -1.43
CA SER A 147 -3.21 10.20 -0.72
C SER A 147 -4.06 8.99 -0.38
N ILE A 148 -4.37 8.78 0.90
CA ILE A 148 -5.23 7.70 1.38
C ILE A 148 -6.42 8.35 2.08
N SER A 149 -7.63 7.89 1.79
CA SER A 149 -8.83 8.31 2.49
C SER A 149 -9.48 7.11 3.16
N THR A 150 -9.82 7.24 4.43
CA THR A 150 -10.43 6.17 5.21
C THR A 150 -11.79 6.62 5.69
N GLN A 151 -12.84 5.92 5.28
CA GLN A 151 -14.18 6.12 5.80
C GLN A 151 -14.50 5.06 6.86
N ALA A 152 -14.89 5.53 8.05
CA ALA A 152 -15.35 4.66 9.12
C ALA A 152 -16.87 4.50 9.11
N TYR A 153 -17.32 3.28 9.40
CA TYR A 153 -18.73 2.94 9.56
C TYR A 153 -18.98 2.15 10.84
N ALA A 154 -20.13 2.39 11.47
CA ALA A 154 -20.74 1.44 12.41
C ALA A 154 -21.63 0.47 11.63
N ILE A 155 -21.61 -0.80 12.04
CA ILE A 155 -22.41 -1.87 11.44
C ILE A 155 -23.61 -2.14 12.35
N PHE A 156 -24.81 -1.90 11.84
CA PHE A 156 -26.05 -2.21 12.55
C PHE A 156 -26.34 -3.72 12.56
N PRO A 157 -27.20 -4.21 13.48
CA PRO A 157 -27.60 -5.63 13.52
C PRO A 157 -28.24 -6.13 12.21
N ASN A 158 -28.91 -5.26 11.47
CA ASN A 158 -29.47 -5.55 10.14
C ASN A 158 -28.43 -5.46 9.01
N SER A 159 -27.14 -5.39 9.34
CA SER A 159 -26.01 -5.22 8.41
C SER A 159 -25.97 -3.91 7.62
N SER A 160 -26.82 -2.93 7.92
CA SER A 160 -26.71 -1.60 7.32
C SER A 160 -25.52 -0.83 7.93
N LEU A 161 -25.01 0.15 7.18
CA LEU A 161 -23.83 0.92 7.55
C LEU A 161 -24.21 2.35 7.89
N ALA A 162 -23.83 2.80 9.08
CA ALA A 162 -23.89 4.21 9.47
C ALA A 162 -22.50 4.85 9.31
N PRO A 163 -22.33 5.92 8.52
CA PRO A 163 -21.06 6.63 8.44
C PRO A 163 -20.73 7.29 9.78
N LEU A 164 -19.48 7.19 10.23
CA LEU A 164 -19.01 7.78 11.48
C LEU A 164 -18.15 9.02 11.24
N PHE A 165 -16.99 8.83 10.59
CA PHE A 165 -16.04 9.90 10.30
C PHE A 165 -15.16 9.52 9.12
N ARG A 166 -14.55 10.52 8.49
CA ARG A 166 -13.59 10.34 7.40
C ARG A 166 -12.23 10.91 7.81
N ILE A 167 -11.18 10.14 7.55
CA ILE A 167 -9.79 10.57 7.72
C ILE A 167 -9.16 10.60 6.35
N SER A 168 -8.54 11.72 5.98
CA SER A 168 -7.76 11.82 4.74
C SER A 168 -6.32 12.15 5.10
N LEU A 169 -5.41 11.33 4.60
CA LEU A 169 -3.97 11.53 4.66
C LEU A 169 -3.51 12.03 3.28
N ALA A 170 -2.89 13.20 3.24
CA ALA A 170 -2.26 13.73 2.04
C ALA A 170 -0.74 13.51 2.08
N PRO A 171 -0.07 13.31 0.93
CA PRO A 171 1.38 13.23 0.89
C PRO A 171 1.99 14.57 1.30
N SER A 172 2.92 14.55 2.26
CA SER A 172 3.66 15.73 2.71
C SER A 172 5.08 15.73 2.13
N GLU A 173 5.54 16.83 1.53
CA GLU A 173 6.98 17.09 1.42
C GLU A 173 7.54 17.74 2.71
N LEU A 174 6.70 18.41 3.51
CA LEU A 174 7.00 18.96 4.83
C LEU A 174 5.68 18.93 5.65
N GLU A 175 5.71 18.35 6.86
CA GLU A 175 4.62 18.28 7.86
C GLU A 175 3.37 17.45 7.48
N SER A 176 3.08 16.40 8.25
CA SER A 176 1.85 15.61 8.13
C SER A 176 0.67 16.35 8.76
N LEU A 177 -0.28 16.85 7.96
CA LEU A 177 -1.53 17.41 8.45
C LEU A 177 -2.66 16.37 8.35
N ILE A 178 -3.24 16.00 9.49
CA ILE A 178 -4.43 15.12 9.57
C ILE A 178 -5.66 16.02 9.54
N TYR A 179 -6.50 15.88 8.51
CA TYR A 179 -7.78 16.59 8.42
C TYR A 179 -8.94 15.68 8.83
N TRP A 180 -9.74 16.14 9.79
CA TRP A 180 -10.98 15.49 10.21
C TRP A 180 -12.17 16.16 9.51
N GLN A 181 -13.01 15.38 8.84
CA GLN A 181 -14.29 15.86 8.32
C GLN A 181 -15.44 15.02 8.90
N PHE A 182 -16.42 15.70 9.50
CA PHE A 182 -17.66 15.10 9.98
C PHE A 182 -18.80 15.45 9.00
N PRO A 183 -19.69 14.50 8.68
CA PRO A 183 -20.86 14.80 7.84
C PRO A 183 -21.74 15.87 8.52
N GLY A 184 -22.02 16.98 7.82
CA GLY A 184 -23.04 17.96 8.25
C GLY A 184 -22.55 19.34 8.70
N VAL A 185 -21.26 19.68 8.54
CA VAL A 185 -20.77 21.05 8.80
C VAL A 185 -20.32 21.67 7.49
N SER A 186 -21.17 22.52 6.90
CA SER A 186 -20.80 23.42 5.81
C SER A 186 -19.91 24.53 6.36
N THR A 187 -18.65 24.57 5.95
CA THR A 187 -17.77 25.71 6.21
C THR A 187 -18.15 26.85 5.25
N THR A 188 -18.81 27.88 5.77
CA THR A 188 -18.87 29.22 5.16
C THR A 188 -17.55 29.95 5.33
#